data_AF-A0A3Q2QMM1-F1
#
_entry.id   AF-A0A3Q2QMM1-F1
#
_cell.length_a   1.000
_cell.length_b   1.000
_cell.length_c   1.000
_cell.angle_alpha   90.00
_cell.angle_beta   90.00
_cell.angle_gamma   90.00
#
_symmetry.space_group_name_H-M   'P 1'
#
loop_
_entity.id
_entity.type
_entity.pdbx_description
1 polymer ?
#
loop_
_entity_poly.entity_id
_entity_poly.type
_entity_poly.pdbx_seq_one_letter_code
_entity_poly.pdbx_strand_id
1 'polypeptide(L)'
;MTQHNCGSRLLQPLVSVTKIGTQMQSVVQLDCDSEAKFGGTLVEVSNPVPTEPQTPMDADKASIYRHPLFPLLALLFEKCEQSTLSSECITSASFDVDIENFVRSQEKEGKPFFSEDPELDNL
;
A
#
# COMPACT_ATOMS: atom_id res chain seq x y z
N MET A 1 -56.66 31.29 20.21
CA MET A 1 -56.33 32.05 18.99
C MET A 1 -54.84 31.87 18.75
N THR A 2 -54.28 31.20 17.76
CA THR A 2 -54.76 30.30 16.69
C THR A 2 -53.54 29.43 16.36
N GLN A 3 -53.72 28.10 16.33
CA GLN A 3 -52.71 27.16 15.85
C GLN A 3 -52.49 27.35 14.34
N HIS A 4 -51.24 27.34 13.90
CA HIS A 4 -50.92 26.98 12.52
C HIS A 4 -50.21 25.62 12.51
N ASN A 5 -51.02 24.61 12.23
CA ASN A 5 -50.61 23.29 11.77
C ASN A 5 -50.63 23.36 10.23
N CYS A 6 -49.54 22.97 9.57
CA CYS A 6 -49.61 22.53 8.19
C CYS A 6 -48.84 21.21 8.08
N GLY A 7 -49.58 20.11 7.99
CA GLY A 7 -49.07 18.81 7.55
C GLY A 7 -48.59 18.88 6.10
N SER A 8 -48.16 17.83 5.41
CA SER A 8 -47.93 16.42 5.71
C SER A 8 -47.37 15.82 4.39
N ARG A 9 -46.80 14.61 4.47
CA ARG A 9 -46.59 13.63 3.37
C ARG A 9 -45.30 13.71 2.54
N LEU A 10 -44.37 12.83 2.93
CA LEU A 10 -43.76 11.73 2.15
C LEU A 10 -43.41 11.92 0.65
N LEU A 11 -42.13 11.66 0.36
CA LEU A 11 -41.56 10.98 -0.82
C LEU A 11 -41.95 11.47 -2.22
N GLN A 12 -40.94 11.88 -3.00
CA GLN A 12 -40.46 11.05 -4.12
C GLN A 12 -39.13 11.54 -4.73
N PRO A 13 -38.24 10.63 -5.16
CA PRO A 13 -37.08 10.94 -5.99
C PRO A 13 -37.54 11.32 -7.40
N LEU A 14 -36.92 12.33 -8.00
CA LEU A 14 -37.16 12.68 -9.40
C LEU A 14 -36.52 11.60 -10.29
N VAL A 15 -37.32 10.59 -10.65
CA VAL A 15 -36.99 9.61 -11.68
C VAL A 15 -37.48 10.16 -13.02
N SER A 16 -36.57 10.57 -13.89
CA SER A 16 -36.89 10.71 -15.32
C SER A 16 -36.73 9.35 -15.97
N VAL A 17 -37.84 8.63 -16.07
CA VAL A 17 -37.98 7.39 -16.84
C VAL A 17 -37.92 7.73 -18.32
N THR A 18 -36.91 7.21 -19.03
CA THR A 18 -37.09 6.84 -20.44
C THR A 18 -36.90 5.33 -20.53
N LYS A 19 -38.02 4.62 -20.71
CA LYS A 19 -38.09 3.16 -20.86
C LYS A 19 -38.44 2.84 -22.31
N ILE A 20 -37.47 2.32 -23.05
CA ILE A 20 -37.58 1.30 -24.12
C ILE A 20 -36.19 0.65 -24.10
N GLY A 21 -35.94 -0.58 -23.64
CA GLY A 21 -36.63 -1.80 -23.99
C GLY A 21 -35.70 -2.75 -24.75
N THR A 22 -34.47 -3.02 -24.25
CA THR A 22 -33.66 -4.18 -24.65
C THR A 22 -32.75 -4.58 -23.48
N GLN A 23 -32.86 -5.84 -23.04
CA GLN A 23 -32.00 -6.47 -22.04
C GLN A 23 -30.72 -6.92 -22.76
N MET A 24 -29.54 -6.41 -22.38
CA MET A 24 -28.26 -6.98 -22.78
C MET A 24 -27.29 -6.91 -21.60
N GLN A 25 -27.16 -8.04 -20.93
CA GLN A 25 -26.00 -8.41 -20.14
C GLN A 25 -24.78 -8.45 -21.07
N SER A 26 -23.84 -7.53 -20.91
CA SER A 26 -22.54 -7.61 -21.59
C SER A 26 -21.47 -7.97 -20.57
N VAL A 27 -21.24 -9.27 -20.46
CA VAL A 27 -19.92 -9.81 -20.21
C VAL A 27 -18.97 -9.18 -21.23
N VAL A 28 -17.91 -8.50 -20.78
CA VAL A 28 -16.72 -8.33 -21.63
C VAL A 28 -15.75 -9.40 -21.18
N GLN A 29 -16.07 -10.60 -21.64
CA GLN A 29 -15.12 -11.67 -21.79
C GLN A 29 -14.07 -11.15 -22.80
N LEU A 30 -12.85 -10.93 -22.34
CA LEU A 30 -11.72 -10.71 -23.22
C LEU A 30 -11.04 -12.06 -23.41
N ASP A 31 -11.50 -12.81 -24.41
CA ASP A 31 -10.80 -13.97 -24.92
C ASP A 31 -9.59 -13.47 -25.71
N CYS A 32 -8.39 -13.72 -25.22
CA CYS A 32 -7.18 -13.71 -26.02
C CYS A 32 -6.56 -15.10 -25.88
N ASP A 33 -7.05 -16.01 -26.72
CA ASP A 33 -6.36 -17.25 -27.04
C ASP A 33 -5.16 -16.88 -27.94
N SER A 34 -3.97 -17.01 -27.38
CA SER A 34 -2.74 -17.15 -28.16
C SER A 34 -1.86 -18.15 -27.44
N GLU A 35 -1.86 -19.37 -27.98
CA GLU A 35 -0.83 -20.36 -27.73
C GLU A 35 0.55 -19.78 -28.02
N ALA A 36 1.32 -19.51 -26.96
CA ALA A 36 2.76 -19.44 -27.01
C ALA A 36 3.31 -20.51 -26.05
N LYS A 37 3.61 -21.67 -26.63
CA LYS A 37 4.36 -22.76 -26.02
C LYS A 37 5.71 -22.23 -25.51
N PHE A 38 5.83 -22.01 -24.21
CA PHE A 38 7.14 -21.93 -23.54
C PHE A 38 7.18 -23.01 -22.46
N GLY A 39 7.85 -24.11 -22.79
CA GLY A 39 8.24 -25.11 -21.80
C GLY A 39 9.23 -24.47 -20.83
N GLY A 40 8.85 -24.40 -19.55
CA GLY A 40 9.69 -23.93 -18.47
C GLY A 40 9.35 -24.70 -17.21
N THR A 41 10.23 -25.63 -16.87
CA THR A 41 10.34 -26.45 -15.67
C THR A 41 9.73 -25.84 -14.40
N LEU A 42 8.96 -26.67 -13.68
CA LEU A 42 8.65 -26.49 -12.25
C LEU A 42 9.98 -26.42 -11.47
N VAL A 43 10.44 -25.22 -11.17
CA VAL A 43 11.47 -25.02 -10.13
C VAL A 43 10.74 -24.82 -8.81
N GLU A 44 10.64 -25.95 -8.11
CA GLU A 44 10.97 -26.13 -6.71
C GLU A 44 11.23 -24.83 -5.92
N VAL A 45 10.41 -24.63 -4.88
CA VAL A 45 10.66 -23.67 -3.79
C VAL A 45 11.98 -24.05 -3.12
N SER A 46 13.08 -23.51 -3.65
CA SER A 46 14.37 -23.48 -2.98
C SER A 46 14.43 -22.21 -2.15
N ASN A 47 14.53 -22.36 -0.83
CA ASN A 47 14.94 -21.30 0.08
C ASN A 47 16.16 -20.58 -0.51
N PRO A 48 16.15 -19.25 -0.71
CA PRO A 48 17.33 -18.57 -1.17
C PRO A 48 18.36 -18.57 -0.04
N VAL A 49 19.44 -19.31 -0.26
CA VAL A 49 20.74 -19.11 0.38
C VAL A 49 21.06 -17.60 0.38
N PRO A 50 21.68 -17.03 1.43
CA PRO A 50 22.13 -15.64 1.39
C PRO A 50 23.16 -15.47 0.27
N THR A 51 22.70 -15.10 -0.91
CA THR A 51 23.54 -14.89 -2.09
C THR A 51 24.25 -13.55 -1.91
N GLU A 52 25.59 -13.57 -1.89
CA GLU A 52 26.38 -12.35 -1.96
C GLU A 52 25.96 -11.50 -3.18
N PRO A 53 26.04 -10.16 -3.13
CA PRO A 53 25.61 -9.30 -4.24
C PRO A 53 26.30 -9.70 -5.56
N GLN A 54 25.53 -10.20 -6.53
CA GLN A 54 26.06 -10.71 -7.80
C GLN A 54 26.24 -9.62 -8.85
N THR A 55 25.60 -8.46 -8.67
CA THR A 55 25.65 -7.30 -9.56
C THR A 55 25.84 -6.00 -8.77
N PRO A 56 26.34 -4.91 -9.38
CA PRO A 56 26.42 -3.61 -8.73
C PRO A 56 25.07 -3.14 -8.16
N MET A 57 23.99 -3.34 -8.91
CA MET A 57 22.64 -2.98 -8.48
C MET A 57 22.20 -3.76 -7.22
N ASP A 58 22.60 -5.02 -7.09
CA ASP A 58 22.29 -5.81 -5.90
C ASP A 58 23.08 -5.33 -4.67
N ALA A 59 24.28 -4.80 -4.89
CA ALA A 59 25.09 -4.20 -3.82
C ALA A 59 24.46 -2.87 -3.33
N ASP A 60 23.95 -2.06 -4.26
CA ASP A 60 23.23 -0.82 -3.91
C ASP A 60 21.98 -1.12 -3.09
N LYS A 61 21.18 -2.09 -3.54
CA LYS A 61 20.01 -2.57 -2.79
C LYS A 61 20.40 -3.07 -1.40
N ALA A 62 21.44 -3.90 -1.30
CA ALA A 62 21.92 -4.40 -0.02
C ALA A 62 22.35 -3.27 0.92
N SER A 63 22.97 -2.22 0.38
CA SER A 63 23.38 -1.05 1.16
C SER A 63 22.17 -0.30 1.71
N ILE A 64 21.15 -0.07 0.88
CA ILE A 64 19.88 0.53 1.32
C ILE A 64 19.21 -0.31 2.41
N TYR A 65 19.15 -1.64 2.26
CA TYR A 65 18.55 -2.53 3.25
C TYR A 65 19.31 -2.59 4.59
N ARG A 66 20.60 -2.28 4.58
CA ARG A 66 21.44 -2.19 5.78
C ARG A 66 21.45 -0.80 6.42
N HIS A 67 20.80 0.18 5.79
CA HIS A 67 20.78 1.55 6.28
C HIS A 67 20.12 1.64 7.67
N PRO A 68 20.66 2.41 8.64
CA PRO A 68 20.12 2.44 10.00
C PRO A 68 18.66 2.91 10.09
N LEU A 69 18.21 3.76 9.15
CA LEU A 69 16.81 4.22 9.08
C LEU A 69 15.86 3.23 8.40
N PHE A 70 16.37 2.20 7.71
CA PHE A 70 15.54 1.27 6.94
C PHE A 70 14.43 0.61 7.80
N PRO A 71 14.68 0.16 9.05
CA PRO A 71 13.63 -0.41 9.89
C PRO A 71 12.48 0.57 10.17
N LEU A 72 12.78 1.85 10.39
CA LEU A 72 11.76 2.88 10.57
C LEU A 72 11.00 3.12 9.26
N LEU A 73 11.71 3.32 8.15
CA LEU A 73 11.08 3.58 6.85
C LEU A 73 10.16 2.42 6.42
N ALA A 74 10.58 1.17 6.62
CA ALA A 74 9.77 0.00 6.33
C ALA A 74 8.46 0.00 7.14
N LEU A 75 8.53 0.31 8.44
CA LEU A 75 7.36 0.44 9.30
C LEU A 75 6.40 1.55 8.85
N LEU A 76 6.94 2.73 8.50
CA LEU A 76 6.12 3.85 8.04
C LEU A 76 5.44 3.53 6.70
N PHE A 77 6.12 2.84 5.78
CA PHE A 77 5.53 2.42 4.51
C PHE A 77 4.41 1.40 4.68
N GLU A 78 4.57 0.42 5.59
CA GLU A 78 3.49 -0.53 5.91
C GLU A 78 2.24 0.21 6.42
N LYS A 79 2.41 1.21 7.27
CA LYS A 79 1.30 2.04 7.76
C LYS A 79 0.64 2.87 6.66
N CYS A 80 1.43 3.42 5.74
CA CYS A 80 0.90 4.13 4.58
C CYS A 80 0.11 3.20 3.65
N GLU A 81 0.59 1.98 3.43
CA GLU A 81 -0.13 0.97 2.66
C GLU A 81 -1.48 0.65 3.30
N GLN A 82 -1.51 0.37 4.61
CA GLN A 82 -2.76 0.13 5.34
C GLN A 82 -3.74 1.30 5.23
N SER A 83 -3.23 2.53 5.30
CA SER A 83 -4.06 3.75 5.19
C SER A 83 -4.70 3.94 3.82
N THR A 84 -4.13 3.32 2.77
CA THR A 84 -4.58 3.50 1.38
C THR A 84 -5.31 2.28 0.82
N LEU A 85 -5.05 1.09 1.36
CA LEU A 85 -5.62 -0.18 0.89
C LEU A 85 -6.64 -0.78 1.88
N SER A 86 -6.65 -0.36 3.14
CA SER A 86 -7.58 -0.85 4.16
C SER A 86 -8.55 0.24 4.61
N SER A 87 -9.62 -0.16 5.29
CA SER A 87 -10.53 0.77 5.97
C SER A 87 -10.01 1.24 7.34
N GLU A 88 -8.82 0.77 7.75
CA GLU A 88 -8.22 1.12 9.02
C GLU A 88 -7.77 2.59 9.03
N CYS A 89 -8.28 3.36 9.98
CA CYS A 89 -7.91 4.77 10.10
C CYS A 89 -6.61 4.89 10.90
N ILE A 90 -5.47 4.78 10.23
CA ILE A 90 -4.18 5.14 10.82
C ILE A 90 -4.14 6.66 10.97
N THR A 91 -3.99 7.14 12.20
CA THR A 91 -3.89 8.58 12.47
C THR A 91 -2.46 9.06 12.27
N SER A 92 -2.28 10.30 11.79
CA SER A 92 -0.95 10.92 11.64
C SER A 92 -0.16 10.92 12.96
N ALA A 93 -0.85 11.10 14.10
CA ALA A 93 -0.26 11.04 15.44
C ALA A 93 0.38 9.70 15.77
N SER A 94 -0.06 8.61 15.14
CA SER A 94 0.54 7.29 15.35
C SER A 94 1.93 7.17 14.72
N PHE A 95 2.25 7.96 13.68
CA PHE A 95 3.58 7.99 13.08
C PHE A 95 4.58 8.71 14.01
N ASP A 96 4.16 9.80 14.67
CA ASP A 96 5.00 10.52 15.64
C ASP A 96 5.50 9.59 16.75
N VAL A 97 4.60 8.76 17.29
CA VAL A 97 4.93 7.77 18.33
C VAL A 97 5.95 6.72 17.83
N ASP A 98 5.80 6.24 16.59
CA ASP A 98 6.74 5.27 16.02
C ASP A 98 8.15 5.85 15.82
N ILE A 99 8.22 7.11 15.36
CA ILE A 99 9.47 7.83 15.19
C ILE A 99 10.15 8.05 16.55
N GLU A 100 9.41 8.53 17.56
CA GLU A 100 9.93 8.71 18.92
C GLU A 100 10.45 7.40 19.52
N ASN A 101 9.72 6.31 19.32
CA ASN A 101 10.13 4.99 19.80
C ASN A 101 11.40 4.51 19.10
N PHE A 102 11.52 4.73 17.80
CA PHE A 102 12.73 4.40 17.05
C PHE A 102 13.93 5.22 17.54
N VAL A 103 13.78 6.53 17.69
CA VAL A 103 14.83 7.42 18.21
C VAL A 103 15.32 6.97 19.58
N ARG A 104 14.38 6.74 20.51
CA ARG A 104 14.69 6.26 21.87
C ARG A 104 15.43 4.92 21.85
N SER A 105 15.07 4.03 20.93
CA SER A 105 15.71 2.72 20.80
C SER A 105 17.14 2.85 20.29
N GLN A 106 17.38 3.69 19.27
CA GLN A 106 18.73 3.95 18.75
C GLN A 106 19.64 4.57 19.81
N GLU A 107 19.15 5.57 20.55
CA GLU A 107 19.90 6.20 21.65
C GLU A 107 20.26 5.19 22.75
N LYS A 108 19.29 4.37 23.16
CA LYS A 108 19.49 3.34 24.17
C LYS A 108 20.53 2.29 23.75
N GLU A 109 20.53 1.92 22.47
CA GLU A 109 21.44 0.92 21.91
C GLU A 109 22.78 1.52 21.45
N GLY A 110 22.93 2.85 21.50
CA GLY A 110 24.13 3.56 21.04
C GLY A 110 24.38 3.43 19.54
N LYS A 111 23.31 3.18 18.76
CA LYS A 111 23.38 2.99 17.30
C LYS A 111 23.28 4.35 16.59
N PRO A 112 24.04 4.57 15.50
CA PRO A 112 23.93 5.79 14.72
C PRO A 112 22.62 5.82 13.92
N PHE A 113 22.15 7.04 13.61
CA PHE A 113 21.02 7.25 12.71
C PHE A 113 21.42 7.24 11.23
N PHE A 114 22.66 7.59 10.96
CA PHE A 114 23.25 7.71 9.63
C PHE A 114 24.22 6.57 9.38
N SER A 115 24.36 6.19 8.12
CA SER A 115 25.36 5.22 7.71
C SER A 115 26.76 5.87 7.66
N GLU A 116 27.77 5.07 7.31
CA GLU A 116 29.13 5.60 7.06
C GLU A 116 29.26 6.23 5.66
N ASP A 117 28.21 6.15 4.84
CA ASP A 117 28.15 6.64 3.46
C ASP A 117 27.14 7.80 3.35
N PRO A 118 27.61 9.06 3.29
CA PRO A 118 26.74 10.21 3.16
C PRO A 118 25.94 10.24 1.85
N GLU A 119 26.41 9.62 0.76
CA GLU A 119 25.63 9.59 -0.48
C GLU A 119 24.39 8.70 -0.30
N LEU A 120 24.53 7.58 0.42
CA LEU A 120 23.43 6.71 0.80
C LEU A 120 22.43 7.45 1.71
N ASP A 121 22.92 8.21 2.69
CA ASP A 121 22.07 8.96 3.63
C ASP A 121 21.20 10.03 2.94
N ASN A 122 21.64 10.54 1.78
CA ASN A 122 20.97 11.60 1.01
C ASN A 122 20.11 11.08 -0.15
N LEU A 123 20.03 9.76 -0.34
CA LEU A 123 19.23 9.13 -1.40
C LEU A 123 17.73 9.37 -1.23
#